data_AF-A0A537EHE0-F1
#
_entry.id   AF-A0A537EHE0-F1
#
_cell.length_a   1.000
_cell.length_b   1.000
_cell.length_c   1.000
_cell.angle_alpha   90.00
_cell.angle_beta   90.00
_cell.angle_gamma   90.00
#
_symmetry.space_group_name_H-M   'P 1'
#
loop_
_entity.id
_entity.type
_entity.pdbx_description
1 polymer ?
#
loop_
_entity_poly.entity_id
_entity_poly.type
_entity_poly.pdbx_seq_one_letter_code
_entity_poly.pdbx_strand_id
1 'polypeptide(L)'
;MPTPLGLALLFAESFVVYSLLRYPDEKSTKKLAQRVDLQKHEVNPLLTLLARKWSLNAAFRVTWVLTASIIAAADTFLGITISPGIPAVAFFFGTVHILAAASNIQLDYRTKNTSREEIDAETYRFARSLSALDWKGRWTLLLERYAFTFLVTIISLAAIFLYLLSSAIDPTSEFSNVGAVMSNASSVEIGAILLFFPSIFLGTIAWSRRLTKFYRSGKLVGPTGPGGQYIEIPVSIAEEALNIAKSKQASTIRLQLNATPSTP
;
A
#
# COMPACT_ATOMS: atom_id res chain seq x y z
N MET A 1 3.40 38.94 -15.82
CA MET A 1 4.06 37.99 -14.91
C MET A 1 3.17 37.79 -13.70
N PRO A 2 3.03 36.56 -13.17
CA PRO A 2 2.24 36.30 -11.98
C PRO A 2 2.85 36.99 -10.76
N THR A 3 2.00 37.53 -9.87
CA THR A 3 2.45 38.22 -8.65
C THR A 3 2.92 37.19 -7.61
N PRO A 4 3.82 37.55 -6.67
CA PRO A 4 4.22 36.67 -5.59
C PRO A 4 3.02 36.12 -4.79
N LEU A 5 2.00 36.96 -4.57
CA LEU A 5 0.76 36.55 -3.94
C LEU A 5 -0.01 35.53 -4.78
N GLY A 6 -0.10 35.73 -6.09
CA GLY A 6 -0.76 34.76 -6.99
C GLY A 6 -0.07 33.41 -7.01
N LEU A 7 1.26 33.38 -6.99
CA LEU A 7 2.03 32.13 -6.88
C LEU A 7 1.82 31.42 -5.54
N ALA A 8 1.80 32.18 -4.45
CA ALA A 8 1.54 31.62 -3.12
C ALA A 8 0.12 31.02 -3.01
N LEU A 9 -0.88 31.64 -3.65
CA LEU A 9 -2.24 31.13 -3.68
C LEU A 9 -2.35 29.83 -4.50
N LEU A 10 -1.74 29.75 -5.69
CA LEU A 10 -1.71 28.52 -6.50
C LEU A 10 -1.03 27.36 -5.75
N PHE A 11 0.08 27.65 -5.07
CA PHE A 11 0.77 26.67 -4.23
C PHE A 11 -0.15 26.17 -3.10
N ALA A 12 -0.75 27.10 -2.35
CA ALA A 12 -1.61 26.77 -1.23
C ALA A 12 -2.84 25.96 -1.67
N GLU A 13 -3.46 26.33 -2.79
CA GLU A 13 -4.60 25.62 -3.35
C GLU A 13 -4.25 24.18 -3.72
N SER A 14 -3.18 23.96 -4.51
CA SER A 14 -2.71 22.62 -4.87
C SER A 14 -2.37 21.78 -3.63
N PHE A 15 -1.68 22.38 -2.65
CA PHE A 15 -1.34 21.72 -1.40
C PHE A 15 -2.59 21.23 -0.65
N VAL A 16 -3.61 22.10 -0.53
CA VAL A 16 -4.86 21.77 0.16
C VAL A 16 -5.64 20.71 -0.60
N VAL A 17 -5.80 20.86 -1.92
CA VAL A 17 -6.53 19.89 -2.77
C VAL A 17 -5.92 18.50 -2.66
N TYR A 18 -4.60 18.37 -2.84
CA TYR A 18 -3.92 17.09 -2.68
C TYR A 18 -4.11 16.51 -1.28
N SER A 19 -3.99 17.34 -0.24
CA SER A 19 -4.15 16.92 1.15
C SER A 19 -5.54 16.34 1.43
N LEU A 20 -6.58 16.98 0.90
CA LEU A 20 -7.97 16.52 1.03
C LEU A 20 -8.18 15.18 0.31
N LEU A 21 -7.68 15.04 -0.92
CA LEU A 21 -7.84 13.82 -1.71
C LEU A 21 -7.02 12.64 -1.17
N ARG A 22 -5.91 12.91 -0.47
CA ARG A 22 -5.09 11.89 0.19
C ARG A 22 -5.69 11.37 1.49
N TYR A 23 -6.48 12.19 2.20
CA TYR A 23 -6.98 11.86 3.53
C TYR A 23 -7.73 10.51 3.62
N PRO A 24 -8.62 10.14 2.67
CA PRO A 24 -9.31 8.85 2.69
C PRO A 24 -8.36 7.65 2.62
N ASP A 25 -7.28 7.75 1.83
CA ASP A 25 -6.26 6.70 1.72
C ASP A 25 -5.60 6.47 3.07
N GLU A 26 -5.05 7.52 3.68
CA GLU A 26 -4.42 7.46 4.99
C GLU A 26 -5.35 6.83 6.06
N LYS A 27 -6.61 7.26 6.10
CA LYS A 27 -7.60 6.74 7.05
C LYS A 27 -7.87 5.25 6.81
N SER A 28 -8.06 4.85 5.55
CA SER A 28 -8.34 3.47 5.17
C SER A 28 -7.15 2.54 5.44
N THR A 29 -5.92 2.96 5.14
CA THR A 29 -4.70 2.19 5.43
C THR A 29 -4.48 2.02 6.93
N LYS A 30 -4.68 3.07 7.73
CA LYS A 30 -4.57 2.97 9.20
C LYS A 30 -5.58 1.99 9.77
N LYS A 31 -6.80 1.96 9.23
CA LYS A 31 -7.83 0.99 9.62
C LYS A 31 -7.39 -0.43 9.28
N LEU A 32 -6.89 -0.68 8.08
CA LEU A 32 -6.35 -1.98 7.70
C LEU A 32 -5.16 -2.39 8.58
N ALA A 33 -4.25 -1.47 8.90
CA ALA A 33 -3.08 -1.72 9.73
C ALA A 33 -3.41 -2.22 11.15
N GLN A 34 -4.64 -1.98 11.64
CA GLN A 34 -5.11 -2.55 12.92
C GLN A 34 -5.39 -4.05 12.83
N ARG A 35 -5.62 -4.57 11.62
CA ARG A 35 -6.05 -5.95 11.37
C ARG A 35 -4.96 -6.78 10.70
N VAL A 36 -4.12 -6.15 9.88
CA VAL A 36 -3.08 -6.82 9.10
C VAL A 36 -1.70 -6.22 9.35
N ASP A 37 -0.67 -7.08 9.32
CA ASP A 37 0.73 -6.63 9.34
C ASP A 37 1.12 -5.94 8.02
N LEU A 38 1.28 -4.62 8.05
CA LEU A 38 1.65 -3.84 6.88
C LEU A 38 2.92 -4.37 6.18
N GLN A 39 3.89 -4.93 6.90
CA GLN A 39 5.09 -5.47 6.23
C GLN A 39 4.74 -6.65 5.31
N LYS A 40 3.75 -7.46 5.69
CA LYS A 40 3.32 -8.62 4.91
C LYS A 40 2.30 -8.24 3.84
N HIS A 41 1.46 -7.25 4.10
CA HIS A 41 0.23 -7.02 3.33
C HIS A 41 0.18 -5.70 2.54
N GLU A 42 0.99 -4.69 2.91
CA GLU A 42 0.99 -3.39 2.24
C GLU A 42 1.80 -3.42 0.95
N VAL A 43 1.18 -3.03 -0.17
CA VAL A 43 1.81 -3.04 -1.48
C VAL A 43 2.83 -1.91 -1.61
N ASN A 44 2.64 -0.78 -0.92
CA ASN A 44 3.56 0.36 -0.95
C ASN A 44 4.86 0.11 -0.15
N PRO A 45 6.02 -0.09 -0.83
CA PRO A 45 7.28 -0.41 -0.16
C PRO A 45 7.86 0.78 0.61
N LEU A 46 7.56 2.02 0.21
CA LEU A 46 8.06 3.22 0.89
C LEU A 46 7.36 3.40 2.24
N LEU A 47 6.02 3.26 2.25
CA LEU A 47 5.24 3.37 3.49
C LEU A 47 5.67 2.31 4.50
N THR A 48 5.85 1.06 4.07
CA THR A 48 6.32 -0.02 4.97
C THR A 48 7.70 0.25 5.56
N LEU A 49 8.64 0.76 4.76
CA LEU A 49 9.99 1.09 5.22
C LEU A 49 9.97 2.23 6.26
N LEU A 50 9.24 3.31 5.97
CA LEU A 50 9.15 4.47 6.86
C LEU A 50 8.37 4.16 8.14
N ALA A 51 7.27 3.41 8.03
CA ALA A 51 6.46 3.02 9.19
C ALA A 51 7.26 2.15 10.17
N ARG A 52 8.16 1.31 9.67
CA ARG A 52 9.08 0.52 10.50
C ARG A 52 10.07 1.40 11.28
N LYS A 53 10.53 2.49 10.69
CA LYS A 53 11.55 3.37 11.30
C LYS A 53 10.95 4.39 12.27
N TRP A 54 9.77 4.94 11.94
CA TRP A 54 9.26 6.15 12.60
C TRP A 54 7.83 6.04 13.15
N SER A 55 7.19 4.85 13.10
CA SER A 55 5.74 4.63 13.26
C SER A 55 4.91 5.02 12.03
N LEU A 56 3.74 4.39 11.88
CA LEU A 56 2.83 4.63 10.77
C LEU A 56 2.35 6.08 10.70
N ASN A 57 2.04 6.70 11.86
CA ASN A 57 1.59 8.09 11.91
C ASN A 57 2.68 9.09 11.49
N ALA A 58 3.93 8.86 11.90
CA ALA A 58 5.02 9.72 11.45
C ALA A 58 5.32 9.51 9.96
N ALA A 59 5.28 8.26 9.48
CA ALA A 59 5.46 7.95 8.06
C ALA A 59 4.44 8.67 7.18
N PHE A 60 3.16 8.66 7.57
CA PHE A 60 2.11 9.41 6.87
C PHE A 60 2.34 10.93 6.92
N ARG A 61 2.73 11.50 8.06
CA ARG A 61 3.01 12.94 8.17
C ARG A 61 4.20 13.37 7.31
N VAL A 62 5.30 12.64 7.36
CA VAL A 62 6.51 12.98 6.59
C VAL A 62 6.24 12.86 5.09
N THR A 63 5.64 11.74 4.66
CA THR A 63 5.29 11.55 3.25
C THR A 63 4.31 12.62 2.78
N TRP A 64 3.31 12.98 3.58
CA TRP A 64 2.36 14.04 3.27
C TRP A 64 3.02 15.38 3.00
N VAL A 65 3.79 15.90 3.97
CA VAL A 65 4.40 17.23 3.85
C VAL A 65 5.32 17.27 2.63
N LEU A 66 6.12 16.21 2.43
CA LEU A 66 7.03 16.14 1.30
C LEU A 66 6.29 16.07 -0.04
N THR A 67 5.34 15.15 -0.20
CA THR A 67 4.63 14.97 -1.48
C THR A 67 3.72 16.15 -1.79
N ALA A 68 2.98 16.66 -0.81
CA ALA A 68 2.12 17.83 -0.98
C ALA A 68 2.92 19.06 -1.40
N SER A 69 4.11 19.28 -0.81
CA SER A 69 4.97 20.41 -1.18
C SER A 69 5.52 20.29 -2.60
N ILE A 70 5.97 19.09 -2.99
CA ILE A 70 6.50 18.84 -4.34
C ILE A 70 5.39 19.01 -5.39
N ILE A 71 4.20 18.46 -5.11
CA ILE A 71 3.02 18.57 -5.98
C ILE A 71 2.60 20.03 -6.12
N ALA A 72 2.50 20.76 -5.01
CA ALA A 72 2.15 22.18 -5.01
C ALA A 72 3.16 23.04 -5.78
N ALA A 73 4.45 22.75 -5.66
CA ALA A 73 5.48 23.41 -6.46
C ALA A 73 5.33 23.10 -7.96
N ALA A 74 5.05 21.84 -8.32
CA ALA A 74 4.84 21.42 -9.70
C ALA A 74 3.60 22.07 -10.33
N ASP A 75 2.47 22.10 -9.61
CA ASP A 75 1.25 22.79 -10.06
C ASP A 75 1.45 24.29 -10.18
N THR A 76 2.18 24.91 -9.24
CA THR A 76 2.52 26.34 -9.34
C THR A 76 3.34 26.59 -10.60
N PHE A 77 4.33 25.75 -10.90
CA PHE A 77 5.12 25.85 -12.13
C PHE A 77 4.25 25.68 -13.38
N LEU A 78 3.40 24.65 -13.43
CA LEU A 78 2.51 24.39 -14.57
C LEU A 78 1.45 25.49 -14.77
N GLY A 79 0.93 26.06 -13.69
CA GLY A 79 0.00 27.19 -13.71
C GLY A 79 0.62 28.48 -14.25
N ILE A 80 1.94 28.62 -14.18
CA ILE A 80 2.68 29.71 -14.83
C ILE A 80 2.84 29.46 -16.33
N THR A 81 3.04 28.20 -16.74
CA THR A 81 3.56 27.87 -18.08
C THR A 81 2.52 27.33 -19.06
N ILE A 82 1.48 26.62 -18.60
CA ILE A 82 0.63 25.80 -19.48
C ILE A 82 -0.87 26.05 -19.23
N SER A 83 -1.36 25.96 -17.98
CA SER A 83 -2.81 25.99 -17.73
C SER A 83 -3.15 26.75 -16.43
N PRO A 84 -3.56 28.03 -16.52
CA PRO A 84 -3.96 28.77 -15.33
C PRO A 84 -5.30 28.24 -14.80
N GLY A 85 -5.32 27.79 -13.54
CA GLY A 85 -6.57 27.62 -12.77
C GLY A 85 -6.98 26.20 -12.40
N ILE A 86 -6.20 25.15 -12.71
CA ILE A 86 -6.43 23.80 -12.17
C ILE A 86 -5.13 23.24 -11.58
N PRO A 87 -5.11 22.78 -10.31
CA PRO A 87 -3.97 22.06 -9.75
C PRO A 87 -3.96 20.61 -10.29
N ALA A 88 -3.61 20.45 -11.57
CA ALA A 88 -3.68 19.20 -12.32
C ALA A 88 -2.84 18.07 -11.69
N VAL A 89 -1.66 18.38 -11.17
CA VAL A 89 -0.78 17.40 -10.50
C VAL A 89 -1.41 16.94 -9.18
N ALA A 90 -2.00 17.86 -8.41
CA ALA A 90 -2.75 17.51 -7.20
C ALA A 90 -3.95 16.62 -7.50
N PHE A 91 -4.72 16.92 -8.54
CA PHE A 91 -5.85 16.07 -8.95
C PHE A 91 -5.37 14.70 -9.41
N PHE A 92 -4.32 14.64 -10.23
CA PHE A 92 -3.76 13.37 -10.70
C PHE A 92 -3.36 12.45 -9.54
N PHE A 93 -2.47 12.93 -8.66
CA PHE A 93 -1.99 12.12 -7.54
C PHE A 93 -3.06 11.94 -6.45
N GLY A 94 -3.93 12.92 -6.27
CA GLY A 94 -5.08 12.83 -5.37
C GLY A 94 -6.05 11.73 -5.77
N THR A 95 -6.40 11.64 -7.06
CA THR A 95 -7.26 10.58 -7.60
C THR A 95 -6.64 9.19 -7.41
N VAL A 96 -5.32 9.05 -7.59
CA VAL A 96 -4.61 7.80 -7.28
C VAL A 96 -4.80 7.40 -5.80
N HIS A 97 -4.75 8.35 -4.87
CA HIS A 97 -5.04 8.08 -3.45
C HIS A 97 -6.51 7.71 -3.20
N ILE A 98 -7.47 8.34 -3.88
CA ILE A 98 -8.88 7.96 -3.78
C ILE A 98 -9.10 6.51 -4.26
N LEU A 99 -8.45 6.11 -5.35
CA LEU A 99 -8.51 4.74 -5.86
C LEU A 99 -7.83 3.73 -4.90
N ALA A 100 -6.71 4.10 -4.28
CA ALA A 100 -6.08 3.31 -3.23
C ALA A 100 -7.01 3.16 -2.01
N ALA A 101 -7.68 4.24 -1.60
CA ALA A 101 -8.65 4.22 -0.51
C ALA A 101 -9.84 3.30 -0.82
N ALA A 102 -10.38 3.36 -2.04
CA ALA A 102 -11.46 2.47 -2.49
C ALA A 102 -11.03 1.00 -2.45
N SER A 103 -9.79 0.71 -2.87
CA SER A 103 -9.20 -0.63 -2.81
C SER A 103 -9.07 -1.11 -1.36
N ASN A 104 -8.61 -0.24 -0.45
CA ASN A 104 -8.50 -0.55 0.98
C ASN A 104 -9.87 -0.80 1.63
N ILE A 105 -10.90 -0.01 1.27
CA ILE A 105 -12.27 -0.19 1.75
C ILE A 105 -12.84 -1.53 1.27
N GLN A 106 -12.63 -1.88 -0.02
CA GLN A 106 -13.06 -3.17 -0.55
C GLN A 106 -12.38 -4.33 0.17
N LEU A 107 -11.07 -4.23 0.43
CA LEU A 107 -10.32 -5.25 1.16
C LEU A 107 -10.82 -5.39 2.60
N ASP A 108 -11.05 -4.28 3.31
CA ASP A 108 -11.60 -4.29 4.67
C ASP A 108 -12.98 -4.95 4.71
N TYR A 109 -13.84 -4.66 3.73
CA TYR A 109 -15.15 -5.30 3.60
C TYR A 109 -15.04 -6.81 3.36
N ARG A 110 -14.22 -7.24 2.40
CA ARG A 110 -14.03 -8.67 2.06
C ARG A 110 -13.45 -9.47 3.23
N THR A 111 -12.56 -8.85 3.99
CA THR A 111 -11.87 -9.51 5.10
C THR A 111 -12.58 -9.31 6.44
N LYS A 112 -13.73 -8.60 6.49
CA LYS A 112 -14.41 -8.21 7.73
C LYS A 112 -14.65 -9.37 8.70
N ASN A 113 -14.96 -10.55 8.17
CA ASN A 113 -15.23 -11.75 8.97
C ASN A 113 -14.08 -12.76 8.97
N THR A 114 -12.94 -12.41 8.37
CA THR A 114 -11.74 -13.25 8.32
C THR A 114 -10.86 -12.93 9.52
N SER A 115 -10.44 -13.96 10.25
CA SER A 115 -9.51 -13.80 11.38
C SER A 115 -8.13 -13.38 10.88
N ARG A 116 -7.33 -12.73 11.75
CA ARG A 116 -5.97 -12.31 11.38
C ARG A 116 -5.10 -13.53 11.04
N GLU A 117 -5.31 -14.61 11.76
CA GLU A 117 -4.65 -15.90 11.59
C GLU A 117 -4.95 -16.50 10.21
N GLU A 118 -6.21 -16.42 9.76
CA GLU A 118 -6.60 -16.85 8.42
C GLU A 118 -5.94 -16.01 7.31
N ILE A 119 -5.88 -14.69 7.48
CA ILE A 119 -5.24 -13.77 6.51
C ILE A 119 -3.72 -14.07 6.42
N ASP A 120 -3.06 -14.24 7.56
CA ASP A 120 -1.64 -14.59 7.60
C ASP A 120 -1.39 -16.01 7.07
N ALA A 121 -2.30 -16.96 7.31
CA ALA A 121 -2.24 -18.32 6.80
C ALA A 121 -2.38 -18.37 5.27
N GLU A 122 -3.28 -17.58 4.70
CA GLU A 122 -3.44 -17.45 3.25
C GLU A 122 -2.18 -16.84 2.63
N THR A 123 -1.65 -15.79 3.26
CA THR A 123 -0.43 -15.09 2.82
C THR A 123 0.79 -16.01 2.86
N TYR A 124 0.92 -16.82 3.91
CA TYR A 124 1.96 -17.84 3.99
C TYR A 124 1.82 -18.90 2.89
N ARG A 125 0.60 -19.44 2.68
CA ARG A 125 0.34 -20.42 1.62
C ARG A 125 0.70 -19.87 0.25
N PHE A 126 0.34 -18.61 -0.01
CA PHE A 126 0.70 -17.95 -1.26
C PHE A 126 2.21 -17.74 -1.40
N ALA A 127 2.89 -17.30 -0.34
CA ALA A 127 4.34 -17.13 -0.31
C ALA A 127 5.08 -18.45 -0.57
N ARG A 128 4.58 -19.54 -0.01
CA ARG A 128 5.09 -20.91 -0.22
C ARG A 128 4.94 -21.31 -1.69
N SER A 129 3.75 -21.15 -2.27
CA SER A 129 3.52 -21.44 -3.69
C SER A 129 4.44 -20.64 -4.61
N LEU A 130 4.55 -19.32 -4.39
CA LEU A 130 5.48 -18.46 -5.14
C LEU A 130 6.94 -18.93 -5.02
N SER A 131 7.36 -19.31 -3.81
CA SER A 131 8.75 -19.68 -3.52
C SER A 131 9.16 -21.01 -4.16
N ALA A 132 8.21 -21.94 -4.32
CA ALA A 132 8.40 -23.25 -4.90
C ALA A 132 8.47 -23.24 -6.44
N LEU A 133 7.97 -22.17 -7.08
CA LEU A 133 7.95 -22.04 -8.54
C LEU A 133 9.22 -21.36 -9.06
N ASP A 134 9.55 -21.69 -10.32
CA ASP A 134 10.53 -20.99 -11.13
C ASP A 134 9.99 -19.62 -11.60
N TRP A 135 10.77 -18.86 -12.36
CA TRP A 135 10.37 -17.50 -12.74
C TRP A 135 9.12 -17.49 -13.62
N LYS A 136 8.96 -18.47 -14.54
CA LYS A 136 7.79 -18.58 -15.42
C LYS A 136 6.54 -18.92 -14.60
N GLY A 137 6.62 -19.95 -13.75
CA GLY A 137 5.50 -20.35 -12.89
C GLY A 137 5.05 -19.23 -11.95
N ARG A 138 5.98 -18.42 -11.43
CA ARG A 138 5.62 -17.24 -10.62
C ARG A 138 4.81 -16.22 -11.40
N TRP A 139 5.20 -15.93 -12.64
CA TRP A 139 4.44 -15.02 -13.48
C TRP A 139 3.05 -15.55 -13.77
N THR A 140 2.93 -16.82 -14.16
CA THR A 140 1.63 -17.45 -14.41
C THR A 140 0.73 -17.35 -13.18
N LEU A 141 1.23 -17.72 -11.99
CA LEU A 141 0.47 -17.66 -10.75
C LEU A 141 0.05 -16.23 -10.38
N LEU A 142 0.92 -15.23 -10.60
CA LEU A 142 0.59 -13.82 -10.35
C LEU A 142 -0.47 -13.32 -11.34
N LEU A 143 -0.36 -13.69 -12.61
CA LEU A 143 -1.33 -13.33 -13.64
C LEU A 143 -2.70 -13.95 -13.36
N GLU A 144 -2.76 -15.21 -12.94
CA GLU A 144 -4.03 -15.86 -12.57
C GLU A 144 -4.67 -15.21 -11.34
N ARG A 145 -3.88 -14.98 -10.27
CA ARG A 145 -4.39 -14.38 -9.03
C ARG A 145 -4.83 -12.92 -9.21
N TYR A 146 -4.19 -12.18 -10.10
CA TYR A 146 -4.45 -10.76 -10.36
C TYR A 146 -4.94 -10.51 -11.79
N ALA A 147 -5.66 -11.48 -12.38
CA ALA A 147 -6.05 -11.46 -13.79
C ALA A 147 -6.83 -10.19 -14.19
N PHE A 148 -7.76 -9.76 -13.33
CA PHE A 148 -8.50 -8.52 -13.54
C PHE A 148 -7.57 -7.30 -13.62
N THR A 149 -6.70 -7.11 -12.62
CA THR A 149 -5.75 -5.99 -12.59
C THR A 149 -4.81 -6.02 -13.80
N PHE A 150 -4.35 -7.20 -14.21
CA PHE A 150 -3.51 -7.37 -15.39
C PHE A 150 -4.23 -7.00 -16.69
N LEU A 151 -5.45 -7.51 -16.90
CA LEU A 151 -6.23 -7.21 -18.09
C LEU A 151 -6.55 -5.71 -18.19
N VAL A 152 -6.99 -5.10 -17.09
CA VAL A 152 -7.26 -3.66 -17.05
C VAL A 152 -5.97 -2.86 -17.22
N THR A 153 -4.82 -3.34 -16.75
CA THR A 153 -3.52 -2.73 -17.03
C THR A 153 -3.22 -2.70 -18.53
N ILE A 154 -3.43 -3.82 -19.25
CA ILE A 154 -3.23 -3.87 -20.72
C ILE A 154 -4.16 -2.88 -21.42
N ILE A 155 -5.46 -2.89 -21.08
CA ILE A 155 -6.45 -1.96 -21.65
C ILE A 155 -6.03 -0.52 -21.37
N SER A 156 -5.57 -0.24 -20.15
CA SER A 156 -5.17 1.11 -19.76
C SER A 156 -3.93 1.59 -20.51
N LEU A 157 -2.92 0.72 -20.67
CA LEU A 157 -1.72 1.03 -21.45
C LEU A 157 -2.05 1.25 -22.93
N ALA A 158 -2.96 0.46 -23.51
CA ALA A 158 -3.44 0.66 -24.87
C ALA A 158 -4.18 1.99 -25.02
N ALA A 159 -5.05 2.34 -24.07
CA ALA A 159 -5.75 3.62 -24.06
C ALA A 159 -4.80 4.81 -23.90
N ILE A 160 -3.77 4.72 -23.04
CA ILE A 160 -2.71 5.72 -22.92
C ILE A 160 -1.98 5.88 -24.25
N PHE A 161 -1.59 4.77 -24.88
CA PHE A 161 -0.89 4.80 -26.18
C PHE A 161 -1.74 5.45 -27.27
N LEU A 162 -3.02 5.10 -27.36
CA LEU A 162 -3.97 5.70 -28.31
C LEU A 162 -4.20 7.19 -28.04
N TYR A 163 -4.30 7.59 -26.76
CA TYR A 163 -4.41 8.99 -26.37
C TYR A 163 -3.16 9.80 -26.77
N LEU A 164 -1.96 9.29 -26.48
CA LEU A 164 -0.71 9.91 -26.88
C LEU A 164 -0.62 10.05 -28.41
N LEU A 165 -1.03 9.02 -29.16
CA LEU A 165 -1.08 9.05 -30.62
C LEU A 165 -2.08 10.09 -31.15
N SER A 166 -3.26 10.18 -30.52
CA SER A 166 -4.29 11.17 -30.88
C SER A 166 -3.83 12.61 -30.60
N SER A 167 -3.17 12.85 -29.47
CA SER A 167 -2.65 14.17 -29.10
C SER A 167 -1.52 14.67 -30.01
N ALA A 168 -0.82 13.75 -30.69
CA ALA A 168 0.21 14.09 -31.67
C ALA A 168 -0.37 14.51 -33.04
N ILE A 169 -1.65 14.25 -33.30
CA ILE A 169 -2.30 14.46 -34.61
C ILE A 169 -3.04 15.81 -34.68
N ASP A 170 -3.46 16.40 -33.55
CA ASP A 170 -4.14 17.70 -33.53
C ASP A 170 -3.79 18.55 -32.28
N PRO A 171 -2.80 19.46 -32.37
CA PRO A 171 -2.39 20.30 -31.25
C PRO A 171 -3.29 21.54 -31.03
N THR A 172 -4.38 21.73 -31.80
CA THR A 172 -5.00 23.06 -31.95
C THR A 172 -6.26 23.37 -31.14
N SER A 173 -6.70 22.54 -30.20
CA SER A 173 -7.98 22.76 -29.50
C SER A 173 -7.92 23.17 -28.01
N GLU A 174 -6.74 23.35 -27.41
CA GLU A 174 -6.64 23.36 -25.94
C GLU A 174 -6.65 24.72 -25.22
N PHE A 175 -6.99 25.86 -25.82
CA PHE A 175 -6.91 27.13 -25.06
C PHE A 175 -8.00 28.15 -25.39
N SER A 176 -9.19 27.99 -24.80
CA SER A 176 -9.95 29.08 -24.14
C SER A 176 -11.37 28.65 -23.76
N ASN A 177 -11.81 29.05 -22.55
CA ASN A 177 -13.12 28.85 -21.89
C ASN A 177 -13.25 27.65 -20.93
N VAL A 178 -14.23 27.77 -20.03
CA VAL A 178 -14.57 26.80 -18.96
C VAL A 178 -14.72 25.36 -19.48
N GLY A 179 -15.15 25.19 -20.73
CA GLY A 179 -15.18 23.88 -21.39
C GLY A 179 -13.80 23.23 -21.57
N ALA A 180 -12.75 24.02 -21.87
CA ALA A 180 -11.38 23.54 -21.96
C ALA A 180 -10.81 23.17 -20.57
N VAL A 181 -11.15 23.94 -19.53
CA VAL A 181 -10.81 23.65 -18.13
C VAL A 181 -11.41 22.32 -17.68
N MET A 182 -12.70 22.08 -17.95
CA MET A 182 -13.36 20.81 -17.64
C MET A 182 -12.83 19.63 -18.47
N SER A 183 -12.51 19.86 -19.75
CA SER A 183 -11.88 18.85 -20.61
C SER A 183 -10.49 18.45 -20.10
N ASN A 184 -9.67 19.42 -19.71
CA ASN A 184 -8.32 19.17 -19.19
C ASN A 184 -8.35 18.47 -17.84
N ALA A 185 -9.25 18.86 -16.92
CA ALA A 185 -9.47 18.14 -15.66
C ALA A 185 -9.92 16.69 -15.91
N SER A 186 -10.84 16.48 -16.85
CA SER A 186 -11.30 15.14 -17.24
C SER A 186 -10.16 14.28 -17.80
N SER A 187 -9.31 14.84 -18.66
CA SER A 187 -8.13 14.14 -19.19
C SER A 187 -7.12 13.78 -18.10
N VAL A 188 -6.91 14.67 -17.12
CA VAL A 188 -6.05 14.41 -15.96
C VAL A 188 -6.59 13.25 -15.11
N GLU A 189 -7.89 13.24 -14.84
CA GLU A 189 -8.54 12.16 -14.08
C GLU A 189 -8.56 10.84 -14.84
N ILE A 190 -8.84 10.87 -16.14
CA ILE A 190 -8.71 9.69 -17.02
C ILE A 190 -7.27 9.17 -16.98
N GLY A 191 -6.28 10.06 -17.10
CA GLY A 191 -4.86 9.70 -16.96
C GLY A 191 -4.55 9.03 -15.63
N ALA A 192 -5.09 9.55 -14.52
CA ALA A 192 -4.90 8.97 -13.19
C ALA A 192 -5.52 7.57 -13.07
N ILE A 193 -6.74 7.37 -13.59
CA ILE A 193 -7.41 6.06 -13.64
C ILE A 193 -6.61 5.07 -14.48
N LEU A 194 -6.17 5.49 -15.67
CA LEU A 194 -5.41 4.65 -16.59
C LEU A 194 -4.04 4.27 -16.01
N LEU A 195 -3.38 5.15 -15.26
CA LEU A 195 -2.08 4.87 -14.65
C LEU A 195 -2.18 4.13 -13.30
N PHE A 196 -3.35 4.11 -12.67
CA PHE A 196 -3.57 3.40 -11.41
C PHE A 196 -3.35 1.88 -11.55
N PHE A 197 -3.99 1.24 -12.53
CA PHE A 197 -3.90 -0.22 -12.69
C PHE A 197 -2.47 -0.71 -13.00
N PRO A 198 -1.72 -0.10 -13.94
CA PRO A 198 -0.30 -0.39 -14.13
C PRO A 198 0.52 -0.23 -12.83
N SER A 199 0.25 0.83 -12.06
CA SER A 199 0.96 1.10 -10.80
C SER A 199 0.70 0.00 -9.76
N ILE A 200 -0.55 -0.43 -9.61
CA ILE A 200 -0.91 -1.53 -8.71
C ILE A 200 -0.31 -2.86 -9.18
N PHE A 201 -0.29 -3.12 -10.49
CA PHE A 201 0.31 -4.32 -11.06
C PHE A 201 1.82 -4.39 -10.76
N LEU A 202 2.56 -3.31 -10.99
CA LEU A 202 3.98 -3.20 -10.63
C LEU A 202 4.20 -3.33 -9.12
N GLY A 203 3.34 -2.70 -8.32
CA GLY A 203 3.34 -2.85 -6.86
C GLY A 203 3.17 -4.32 -6.45
N THR A 204 2.26 -5.05 -7.07
CA THR A 204 2.00 -6.47 -6.81
C THR A 204 3.21 -7.34 -7.15
N ILE A 205 3.94 -7.03 -8.23
CA ILE A 205 5.20 -7.69 -8.56
C ILE A 205 6.25 -7.42 -7.48
N ALA A 206 6.41 -6.17 -7.04
CA ALA A 206 7.35 -5.84 -5.97
C ALA A 206 6.98 -6.54 -4.65
N TRP A 207 5.69 -6.56 -4.31
CA TRP A 207 5.14 -7.24 -3.15
C TRP A 207 5.40 -8.76 -3.18
N SER A 208 5.13 -9.42 -4.30
CA SER A 208 5.37 -10.86 -4.45
C SER A 208 6.85 -11.26 -4.27
N ARG A 209 7.77 -10.42 -4.78
CA ARG A 209 9.22 -10.57 -4.57
C ARG A 209 9.58 -10.43 -3.10
N ARG A 210 9.02 -9.42 -2.41
CA ARG A 210 9.20 -9.20 -0.97
C ARG A 210 8.69 -10.40 -0.16
N LEU A 211 7.52 -10.92 -0.52
CA LEU A 211 6.88 -12.04 0.14
C LEU A 211 7.72 -13.33 0.00
N THR A 212 8.22 -13.60 -1.21
CA THR A 212 9.15 -14.72 -1.48
C THR A 212 10.42 -14.60 -0.63
N LYS A 213 10.98 -13.40 -0.49
CA LYS A 213 12.15 -13.14 0.36
C LYS A 213 11.83 -13.42 1.83
N PHE A 214 10.68 -12.97 2.33
CA PHE A 214 10.27 -13.22 3.71
C PHE A 214 10.11 -14.72 3.99
N TYR A 215 9.47 -15.47 3.09
CA TYR A 215 9.31 -16.91 3.20
C TYR A 215 10.67 -17.62 3.29
N ARG A 216 11.57 -17.36 2.34
CA ARG A 216 12.90 -17.97 2.29
C ARG A 216 13.78 -17.61 3.50
N SER A 217 13.55 -16.44 4.11
CA SER A 217 14.25 -16.01 5.32
C SER A 217 13.65 -16.53 6.63
N GLY A 218 12.57 -17.31 6.58
CA GLY A 218 11.86 -17.80 7.78
C GLY A 218 11.09 -16.72 8.54
N LYS A 219 10.96 -15.51 7.99
CA LYS A 219 10.23 -14.38 8.61
C LYS A 219 8.71 -14.48 8.47
N LEU A 220 8.23 -15.37 7.60
CA LEU A 220 6.82 -15.74 7.55
C LEU A 220 6.61 -17.00 8.37
N VAL A 221 5.96 -16.82 9.52
CA VAL A 221 5.48 -17.95 10.32
C VAL A 221 4.25 -18.51 9.62
N GLY A 222 4.28 -19.80 9.30
CA GLY A 222 3.13 -20.47 8.70
C GLY A 222 1.99 -20.65 9.69
N PRO A 223 0.78 -20.96 9.20
CA PRO A 223 -0.23 -21.52 10.08
C PRO A 223 0.36 -22.79 10.65
N THR A 224 0.65 -22.79 11.94
CA THR A 224 0.82 -24.03 12.67
C THR A 224 -0.43 -24.83 12.38
N GLY A 225 -0.26 -26.06 11.89
CA GLY A 225 -1.39 -26.97 11.73
C GLY A 225 -2.21 -27.05 13.01
N PRO A 226 -3.45 -27.58 12.96
CA PRO A 226 -4.25 -27.74 14.17
C PRO A 226 -3.43 -28.50 15.22
N GLY A 227 -2.95 -27.80 16.26
CA GLY A 227 -2.08 -28.40 17.29
C GLY A 227 -0.87 -27.58 17.77
N GLY A 228 -0.48 -26.48 17.12
CA GLY A 228 0.59 -25.61 17.64
C GLY A 228 0.07 -24.61 18.69
N GLN A 229 -0.15 -25.05 19.94
CA GLN A 229 -0.46 -24.14 21.04
C GLN A 229 0.81 -23.37 21.44
N TYR A 230 0.79 -22.04 21.28
CA TYR A 230 1.74 -21.18 21.97
C TYR A 230 1.15 -20.81 23.33
N ILE A 231 1.96 -20.99 24.37
CA ILE A 231 1.71 -20.41 25.69
C ILE A 231 2.53 -19.13 25.79
N GLU A 232 1.86 -18.01 26.04
CA GLU A 232 2.55 -16.78 26.40
C GLU A 232 3.06 -16.93 27.82
N ILE A 233 4.38 -17.10 27.96
CA ILE A 233 5.05 -17.15 29.26
C ILE A 233 5.64 -15.76 29.53
N PRO A 234 5.27 -15.09 30.62
CA PRO A 234 5.92 -13.85 31.05
C PRO A 234 7.45 -14.04 31.15
N VAL A 235 8.21 -13.05 30.68
CA VAL A 235 9.68 -13.10 30.65
C VAL A 235 10.26 -13.40 32.04
N SER A 236 9.67 -12.84 33.10
CA SER A 236 10.07 -13.11 34.48
C SER A 236 9.99 -14.59 34.87
N ILE A 237 8.92 -15.28 34.44
CA ILE A 237 8.72 -16.72 34.72
C ILE A 237 9.73 -17.55 33.93
N ALA A 238 10.04 -17.16 32.68
CA ALA A 238 11.05 -17.83 31.87
C ALA A 238 12.46 -17.66 32.46
N GLU A 239 12.80 -16.46 32.95
CA GLU A 239 14.07 -16.18 33.61
C GLU A 239 14.22 -16.96 34.93
N GLU A 240 13.18 -17.01 35.75
CA GLU A 240 13.16 -17.78 36.99
C GLU A 240 13.35 -19.29 36.73
N ALA A 241 12.59 -19.85 35.79
CA ALA A 241 12.71 -21.26 35.41
C ALA A 241 14.12 -21.60 34.90
N LEU A 242 14.73 -20.70 34.13
CA LEU A 242 16.08 -20.86 33.62
C LEU A 242 17.13 -20.80 34.74
N ASN A 243 16.97 -19.92 35.71
CA ASN A 243 17.87 -19.82 36.87
C ASN A 243 17.81 -21.09 37.73
N ILE A 244 16.61 -21.62 37.98
CA ILE A 244 16.42 -22.88 38.71
C ILE A 244 17.06 -24.05 37.94
N ALA A 245 16.83 -24.13 36.62
CA ALA A 245 17.42 -25.19 35.79
C ALA A 245 18.95 -25.17 35.82
N LYS A 246 19.57 -23.98 35.70
CA LYS A 246 21.03 -23.82 35.81
C LYS A 246 21.55 -24.22 37.18
N SER A 247 20.87 -23.83 38.26
CA SER A 247 21.26 -24.18 39.64
C SER A 247 21.27 -25.69 39.89
N LYS A 248 20.42 -26.43 39.16
CA LYS A 248 20.30 -27.89 39.26
C LYS A 248 21.04 -28.64 38.15
N GLN A 249 21.81 -27.94 37.32
CA GLN A 249 22.46 -28.50 36.11
C GLN A 249 21.48 -29.27 35.21
N ALA A 250 20.21 -28.87 35.18
CA ALA A 250 19.18 -29.52 34.39
C ALA A 250 19.33 -29.14 32.91
N SER A 251 19.28 -30.15 32.04
CA SER A 251 19.32 -29.97 30.58
C SER A 251 17.96 -29.60 29.98
N THR A 252 16.87 -29.74 30.75
CA THR A 252 15.49 -29.49 30.29
C THR A 252 14.64 -28.84 31.39
N ILE A 253 13.70 -28.00 30.98
CA ILE A 253 12.67 -27.39 31.83
C ILE A 253 11.33 -28.02 31.46
N ARG A 254 10.63 -28.61 32.43
CA ARG A 254 9.28 -29.16 32.24
C ARG A 254 8.26 -28.15 32.74
N LEU A 255 7.31 -27.78 31.88
CA LEU A 255 6.20 -26.89 32.20
C LEU A 255 4.94 -27.73 32.37
N GLN A 256 4.31 -27.69 33.54
CA GLN A 256 3.04 -28.35 33.79
C GLN A 256 1.90 -27.36 33.47
N LEU A 257 1.12 -27.66 32.44
CA LEU A 257 -0.06 -26.89 32.05
C LEU A 257 -1.30 -27.59 32.62
N ASN A 258 -2.13 -26.85 33.36
CA ASN A 258 -3.34 -27.32 34.03
C ASN A 258 -3.12 -28.52 34.97
N ALA A 259 -2.68 -28.22 36.19
CA ALA A 259 -2.93 -29.12 37.31
C ALA A 259 -4.39 -28.92 37.77
N THR A 260 -5.33 -29.70 37.22
CA THR A 260 -6.58 -29.95 37.96
C THR A 260 -6.18 -30.67 39.23
N PRO A 261 -6.49 -30.16 40.44
CA PRO A 261 -6.15 -30.85 41.67
C PRO A 261 -6.89 -32.19 41.67
N SER A 262 -6.14 -33.29 41.56
CA SER A 262 -6.64 -34.60 41.94
C SER A 262 -6.81 -34.57 43.45
N THR A 263 -8.02 -34.28 43.92
CA THR A 263 -8.38 -34.54 45.30
C THR A 263 -8.27 -36.05 45.58
N PRO A 264 -7.71 -36.44 46.72
CA PRO A 264 -7.48 -37.83 47.11
C PRO A 264 -8.76 -38.65 47.25
#